data_AF-A0A6M0IKW5-F1
#
_entry.id   AF-A0A6M0IKW5-F1
#
_cell.length_a   1.000
_cell.length_b   1.000
_cell.length_c   1.000
_cell.angle_alpha   90.00
_cell.angle_beta   90.00
_cell.angle_gamma   90.00
#
_symmetry.space_group_name_H-M   'P 1'
#
loop_
_entity.id
_entity.type
_entity.pdbx_description
1 polymer ?
#
loop_
_entity_poly.entity_id
_entity_poly.type
_entity_poly.pdbx_seq_one_letter_code
_entity_poly.pdbx_strand_id
1 'polypeptide(L)'
;MKAILFLLVSTASFAQITPGPMPTLDQIGGMAKSANLSDLGNVATAKANLGIPGLSITGNNVTVNGKPFGTYPLSASLSGTGNQTTFTVAHSLGFTPSFVAVHPNSNDAANIRYYTVDATNVTIYYTTAPVPGSNNLIYSIELR
;
A
#
# COMPACT_ATOMS: atom_id res chain seq x y z
N MET A 1 -26.16 -90.02 34.51
CA MET A 1 -24.85 -89.33 34.50
C MET A 1 -24.68 -88.77 33.09
N LYS A 2 -24.78 -87.46 32.84
CA LYS A 2 -23.79 -86.36 33.07
C LYS A 2 -22.59 -86.57 32.12
N ALA A 3 -22.16 -85.68 31.21
CA ALA A 3 -22.28 -84.23 31.00
C ALA A 3 -22.17 -83.93 29.48
N ILE A 4 -23.01 -83.07 28.89
CA ILE A 4 -22.84 -81.61 28.64
C ILE A 4 -21.70 -81.26 27.66
N LEU A 5 -22.17 -80.89 26.46
CA LEU A 5 -21.55 -80.15 25.38
C LEU A 5 -21.38 -78.66 25.74
N PHE A 6 -20.26 -78.04 25.36
CA PHE A 6 -20.05 -76.60 25.03
C PHE A 6 -18.51 -76.36 24.92
N LEU A 7 -17.91 -75.60 24.02
CA LEU A 7 -18.35 -74.53 23.13
C LEU A 7 -17.26 -74.33 22.04
N LEU A 8 -17.64 -74.07 20.78
CA LEU A 8 -16.78 -73.33 19.84
C LEU A 8 -17.06 -71.83 20.02
N VAL A 9 -16.04 -70.98 20.13
CA VAL A 9 -15.89 -69.84 19.19
C VAL A 9 -14.43 -69.39 19.18
N SER A 10 -13.79 -69.43 18.01
CA SER A 10 -12.54 -68.71 17.76
C SER A 10 -12.87 -67.22 17.71
N THR A 11 -12.35 -66.44 18.65
CA THR A 11 -12.41 -64.98 18.54
C THR A 11 -11.25 -64.53 17.66
N ALA A 12 -11.53 -64.29 16.38
CA ALA A 12 -10.63 -63.50 15.56
C ALA A 12 -10.50 -62.11 16.20
N SER A 13 -9.31 -61.78 16.67
CA SER A 13 -8.99 -60.47 17.20
C SER A 13 -8.95 -59.47 16.04
N PHE A 14 -10.00 -58.68 15.89
CA PHE A 14 -9.97 -57.51 15.03
C PHE A 14 -9.06 -56.48 15.69
N ALA A 15 -7.89 -56.25 15.10
CA ALA A 15 -7.03 -55.16 15.53
C ALA A 15 -7.81 -53.85 15.33
N GLN A 16 -8.21 -53.22 16.43
CA GLN A 16 -8.81 -51.90 16.39
C GLN A 16 -7.75 -50.94 15.84
N ILE A 17 -7.97 -50.42 14.64
CA ILE A 17 -7.19 -49.27 14.14
C ILE A 17 -7.61 -48.11 15.02
N THR A 18 -6.86 -47.86 16.11
CA THR A 18 -7.02 -46.61 16.85
C THR A 18 -6.60 -45.50 15.90
N PRO A 19 -7.51 -44.57 15.54
CA PRO A 19 -7.10 -43.40 14.79
C PRO A 19 -5.96 -42.74 15.55
N GLY A 20 -4.87 -42.43 14.87
CA GLY A 20 -3.85 -41.57 15.45
C GLY A 20 -4.52 -40.28 15.96
N PRO A 21 -3.92 -39.60 16.96
CA PRO A 21 -4.52 -38.40 17.52
C PRO A 21 -4.90 -37.44 16.39
N MET A 22 -6.19 -37.15 16.24
CA MET A 22 -6.63 -36.14 15.29
C MET A 22 -6.00 -34.82 15.71
N PRO A 23 -5.45 -34.05 14.77
CA PRO A 23 -4.90 -32.75 15.10
C PRO A 23 -5.96 -31.93 15.82
N THR A 24 -5.58 -31.34 16.96
CA THR A 24 -6.53 -30.60 17.80
C THR A 24 -7.04 -29.39 17.04
N LEU A 25 -8.20 -28.85 17.43
CA LEU A 25 -8.73 -27.60 16.83
C LEU A 25 -7.72 -26.44 16.92
N ASP A 26 -6.76 -26.52 17.85
CA ASP A 26 -5.62 -25.62 17.94
C ASP A 26 -4.68 -25.71 16.72
N GLN A 27 -4.49 -26.91 16.16
CA GLN A 27 -3.71 -27.14 14.94
C GLN A 27 -4.49 -26.81 13.66
N ILE A 28 -5.82 -26.99 13.64
CA ILE A 28 -6.68 -26.68 12.48
C ILE A 28 -7.09 -25.19 12.47
N GLY A 29 -7.28 -24.59 13.65
CA GLY A 29 -7.74 -23.21 13.85
C GLY A 29 -6.61 -22.19 14.05
N GLY A 30 -5.45 -22.61 14.58
CA GLY A 30 -4.25 -21.77 14.65
C GLY A 30 -3.71 -21.40 13.27
N MET A 31 -3.86 -22.28 12.28
CA MET A 31 -3.50 -22.03 10.89
C MET A 31 -4.41 -21.03 10.15
N ALA A 32 -5.58 -20.67 10.72
CA ALA A 32 -6.59 -19.86 10.04
C ALA A 32 -6.68 -18.39 10.49
N LYS A 33 -6.09 -18.00 11.64
CA LYS A 33 -6.17 -16.60 12.14
C LYS A 33 -4.83 -15.88 12.30
N SER A 34 -3.74 -16.56 12.62
CA SER A 34 -2.41 -15.92 12.69
C SER A 34 -1.67 -15.92 11.34
N ALA A 35 -2.13 -16.68 10.36
CA ALA A 35 -1.48 -16.87 9.05
C ALA A 35 -1.86 -15.82 7.97
N ASN A 36 -2.43 -14.67 8.35
CA ASN A 36 -2.84 -13.62 7.41
C ASN A 36 -1.69 -12.70 7.00
N LEU A 37 -0.52 -13.29 6.60
CA LEU A 37 0.63 -12.72 5.86
C LEU A 37 2.01 -12.87 6.52
N SER A 38 2.11 -13.15 7.82
CA SER A 38 3.40 -13.25 8.53
C SER A 38 4.10 -14.61 8.42
N ASP A 39 3.35 -15.67 8.08
CA ASP A 39 3.83 -17.07 8.10
C ASP A 39 4.27 -17.62 6.74
N LEU A 40 4.16 -16.86 5.65
CA LEU A 40 4.63 -17.35 4.35
C LEU A 40 6.15 -17.14 4.25
N GLY A 41 6.91 -18.22 4.44
CA GLY A 41 8.37 -18.26 4.23
C GLY A 41 8.83 -17.80 2.83
N ASN A 42 7.88 -17.57 1.91
CA ASN A 42 8.07 -16.76 0.72
C ASN A 42 6.97 -15.68 0.61
N VAL A 43 7.27 -14.51 1.17
CA VAL A 43 6.41 -13.31 1.13
C VAL A 43 6.06 -12.89 -0.31
N ALA A 44 6.91 -13.18 -1.31
CA ALA A 44 6.60 -12.87 -2.72
C ALA A 44 5.47 -13.76 -3.27
N THR A 45 5.43 -15.05 -2.90
CA THR A 45 4.33 -15.95 -3.28
C THR A 45 3.00 -15.55 -2.62
N ALA A 46 3.05 -15.08 -1.37
CA ALA A 46 1.85 -14.58 -0.67
C ALA A 46 1.23 -13.39 -1.42
N LYS A 47 2.08 -12.44 -1.79
CA LYS A 47 1.69 -11.23 -2.54
C LYS A 47 1.16 -11.57 -3.93
N ALA A 48 1.76 -12.54 -4.61
CA ALA A 48 1.30 -13.00 -5.92
C ALA A 48 -0.09 -13.65 -5.85
N ASN A 49 -0.33 -14.52 -4.86
CA ASN A 49 -1.63 -15.18 -4.68
C ASN A 49 -2.75 -14.19 -4.31
N LEU A 50 -2.41 -13.08 -3.64
CA LEU A 50 -3.34 -11.98 -3.36
C LEU A 50 -3.46 -10.96 -4.51
N GLY A 51 -2.77 -11.17 -5.63
CA GLY A 51 -2.82 -10.26 -6.78
C GLY A 51 -2.14 -8.90 -6.56
N ILE A 52 -1.26 -8.79 -5.57
CA ILE A 52 -0.57 -7.54 -5.16
C ILE A 52 0.97 -7.68 -5.18
N PRO A 53 1.58 -8.19 -6.27
CA PRO A 53 3.02 -8.53 -6.30
C PRO A 53 3.96 -7.35 -5.99
N GLY A 54 3.52 -6.11 -6.20
CA GLY A 54 4.28 -4.89 -5.93
C GLY A 54 4.06 -4.25 -4.55
N LEU A 55 3.14 -4.78 -3.74
CA LEU A 55 2.82 -4.19 -2.44
C LEU A 55 3.85 -4.61 -1.38
N SER A 56 4.53 -3.64 -0.77
CA SER A 56 5.29 -3.80 0.46
C SER A 56 4.55 -3.12 1.60
N ILE A 57 4.23 -3.88 2.65
CA ILE A 57 3.65 -3.36 3.88
C ILE A 57 4.75 -3.46 4.94
N THR A 58 5.21 -2.31 5.42
CA THR A 58 6.17 -2.23 6.53
C THR A 58 5.48 -1.47 7.66
N GLY A 59 5.06 -2.19 8.70
CA GLY A 59 4.19 -1.64 9.74
C GLY A 59 2.89 -1.12 9.14
N ASN A 60 2.56 0.14 9.38
CA ASN A 60 1.35 0.78 8.88
C ASN A 60 1.53 1.44 7.49
N ASN A 61 2.73 1.38 6.91
CA ASN A 61 3.02 2.04 5.65
C ASN A 61 2.86 1.07 4.47
N VAL A 62 1.99 1.44 3.54
CA VAL A 62 1.71 0.73 2.29
C VAL A 62 2.55 1.36 1.19
N THR A 63 3.41 0.57 0.54
CA THR A 63 4.21 1.01 -0.62
C THR A 63 3.91 0.09 -1.79
N VAL A 64 3.47 0.62 -2.93
CA VAL A 64 3.19 -0.17 -4.13
C VAL A 64 4.23 0.18 -5.19
N ASN A 65 4.94 -0.82 -5.71
CA ASN A 65 6.01 -0.66 -6.69
C ASN A 65 7.10 0.33 -6.25
N GLY A 66 7.45 0.33 -4.94
CA GLY A 66 8.43 1.26 -4.37
C GLY A 66 7.93 2.68 -4.12
N LYS A 67 6.66 2.99 -4.46
CA LYS A 67 6.03 4.29 -4.17
C LYS A 67 5.12 4.18 -2.95
N PRO A 68 5.25 5.04 -1.92
CA PRO A 68 4.29 5.06 -0.83
C PRO A 68 2.86 5.31 -1.36
N PHE A 69 1.86 4.74 -0.72
CA PHE A 69 0.46 5.00 -1.05
C PHE A 69 -0.01 6.23 -0.28
N GLY A 70 -0.46 7.28 -0.98
CA GLY A 70 -1.07 8.44 -0.33
C GLY A 70 -0.99 9.73 -1.13
N THR A 71 -1.54 10.79 -0.54
CA THR A 71 -1.35 12.18 -0.98
C THR A 71 -0.09 12.75 -0.33
N TYR A 72 0.76 13.38 -1.13
CA TYR A 72 1.92 14.14 -0.65
C TYR A 72 1.61 15.63 -0.74
N PRO A 73 1.18 16.27 0.36
CA PRO A 73 0.92 17.70 0.36
C PRO A 73 2.23 18.47 0.23
N LEU A 74 2.22 19.49 -0.61
CA LEU A 74 3.34 20.41 -0.81
C LEU A 74 2.83 21.84 -0.75
N SER A 75 3.45 22.67 0.09
CA SER A 75 3.17 24.10 0.17
C SER A 75 4.36 24.87 -0.40
N ALA A 76 4.08 25.88 -1.22
CA ALA A 76 5.11 26.70 -1.84
C ALA A 76 4.84 28.20 -1.64
N SER A 77 5.90 28.96 -1.41
CA SER A 77 5.92 30.41 -1.37
C SER A 77 7.01 30.91 -2.31
N LEU A 78 6.61 31.65 -3.34
CA LEU A 78 7.50 32.24 -4.34
C LEU A 78 7.19 33.74 -4.49
N SER A 79 8.05 34.45 -5.20
CA SER A 79 7.95 35.89 -5.42
C SER A 79 7.70 36.18 -6.89
N GLY A 80 6.62 36.90 -7.19
CA GLY A 80 6.37 37.44 -8.52
C GLY A 80 7.40 38.52 -8.85
N THR A 81 7.79 38.61 -10.12
CA THR A 81 8.78 39.60 -10.59
C THR A 81 8.21 40.57 -11.62
N GLY A 82 6.96 40.38 -12.07
CA GLY A 82 6.35 41.14 -13.16
C GLY A 82 6.86 40.80 -14.55
N ASN A 83 7.89 39.96 -14.68
CA ASN A 83 8.48 39.58 -15.98
C ASN A 83 8.57 38.06 -16.18
N GLN A 84 8.71 37.28 -15.12
CA GLN A 84 8.81 35.82 -15.20
C GLN A 84 7.43 35.18 -15.27
N THR A 85 7.23 34.27 -16.23
CA THR A 85 5.96 33.55 -16.44
C THR A 85 6.04 32.06 -16.07
N THR A 86 7.20 31.59 -15.61
CA THR A 86 7.45 30.19 -15.29
C THR A 86 8.06 30.09 -13.90
N PHE A 87 7.47 29.24 -13.05
CA PHE A 87 7.89 29.04 -11.67
C PHE A 87 8.04 27.56 -11.37
N THR A 88 9.04 27.19 -10.57
CA THR A 88 9.33 25.79 -10.25
C THR A 88 9.24 25.56 -8.75
N VAL A 89 8.56 24.48 -8.36
CA VAL A 89 8.49 24.00 -6.99
C VAL A 89 9.07 22.59 -6.96
N ALA A 90 10.18 22.42 -6.26
CA ALA A 90 10.79 21.11 -6.10
C ALA A 90 9.96 20.21 -5.18
N HIS A 91 9.87 18.92 -5.53
CA HIS A 91 9.34 17.85 -4.71
C HIS A 91 10.35 16.71 -4.58
N SER A 92 10.50 16.16 -3.37
CA SER A 92 11.53 15.16 -3.05
C SER A 92 11.05 13.71 -3.20
N LEU A 93 10.09 13.47 -4.10
CA LEU A 93 9.44 12.15 -4.22
C LEU A 93 10.32 11.11 -4.92
N GLY A 94 11.28 11.52 -5.76
CA GLY A 94 12.15 10.60 -6.50
C GLY A 94 11.42 9.81 -7.61
N PHE A 95 10.17 10.17 -7.90
CA PHE A 95 9.37 9.64 -9.00
C PHE A 95 8.41 10.73 -9.49
N THR A 96 7.94 10.58 -10.72
CA THR A 96 6.90 11.46 -11.29
C THR A 96 5.52 11.06 -10.74
N PRO A 97 4.80 11.99 -10.07
CA PRO A 97 3.42 11.79 -9.65
C PRO A 97 2.50 11.49 -10.84
N SER A 98 1.51 10.64 -10.61
CA SER A 98 0.48 10.30 -11.60
C SER A 98 -0.67 11.28 -11.62
N PHE A 99 -0.89 11.97 -10.49
CA PHE A 99 -1.85 13.05 -10.35
C PHE A 99 -1.17 14.25 -9.68
N VAL A 100 -1.49 15.42 -10.21
CA VAL A 100 -1.06 16.70 -9.65
C VAL A 100 -2.22 17.67 -9.72
N ALA A 101 -2.46 18.39 -8.62
CA ALA A 101 -3.34 19.54 -8.59
C ALA A 101 -2.61 20.71 -7.92
N VAL A 102 -2.50 21.83 -8.63
CA VAL A 102 -1.94 23.07 -8.11
C VAL A 102 -3.09 24.02 -7.77
N HIS A 103 -3.23 24.35 -6.49
CA HIS A 103 -4.21 25.28 -5.98
C HIS A 103 -3.53 26.59 -5.58
N PRO A 104 -3.81 27.72 -6.26
CA PRO A 104 -3.33 29.01 -5.81
C PRO A 104 -4.06 29.42 -4.52
N ASN A 105 -3.29 29.83 -3.52
CA ASN A 105 -3.76 30.24 -2.19
C ASN A 105 -3.53 31.74 -1.92
N SER A 106 -3.19 32.50 -2.96
CA SER A 106 -3.15 33.97 -2.95
C SER A 106 -3.72 34.52 -4.25
N ASN A 107 -4.21 35.75 -4.22
CA ASN A 107 -4.74 36.41 -5.43
C ASN A 107 -3.68 36.57 -6.51
N ASP A 108 -2.44 36.89 -6.13
CA ASP A 108 -1.33 37.07 -7.07
C ASP A 108 -0.88 35.75 -7.73
N ALA A 109 -1.14 34.60 -7.09
CA ALA A 109 -0.88 33.28 -7.67
C ALA A 109 -1.98 32.79 -8.62
N ALA A 110 -3.13 33.48 -8.71
CA ALA A 110 -4.25 33.06 -9.54
C ALA A 110 -3.95 33.16 -11.05
N ASN A 111 -4.85 32.65 -11.90
CA ASN A 111 -4.74 32.67 -13.37
C ASN A 111 -3.57 31.83 -13.94
N ILE A 112 -3.28 30.71 -13.28
CA ILE A 112 -2.39 29.66 -13.82
C ILE A 112 -2.94 29.20 -15.18
N ARG A 113 -2.06 29.07 -16.18
CA ARG A 113 -2.45 28.59 -17.51
C ARG A 113 -2.42 27.07 -17.60
N TYR A 114 -1.31 26.48 -17.17
CA TYR A 114 -1.13 25.03 -16.99
C TYR A 114 0.08 24.77 -16.08
N TYR A 115 0.29 23.51 -15.73
CA TYR A 115 1.48 23.05 -15.01
C TYR A 115 1.94 21.70 -15.55
N THR A 116 3.22 21.42 -15.38
CA THR A 116 3.84 20.12 -15.67
C THR A 116 4.48 19.56 -14.42
N VAL A 117 4.73 18.27 -14.41
CA VAL A 117 5.42 17.60 -13.31
C VAL A 117 6.45 16.60 -13.86
N ASP A 118 7.61 16.55 -13.23
CA ASP A 118 8.63 15.54 -13.50
C ASP A 118 8.96 14.74 -12.22
N ALA A 119 10.10 14.07 -12.16
CA ALA A 119 10.47 13.27 -10.98
C ALA A 119 10.93 14.10 -9.76
N THR A 120 11.15 15.40 -9.96
CA THR A 120 11.79 16.30 -9.00
C THR A 120 11.06 17.64 -8.86
N ASN A 121 10.27 18.07 -9.84
CA ASN A 121 9.67 19.39 -9.85
C ASN A 121 8.23 19.41 -10.39
N VAL A 122 7.43 20.31 -9.82
CA VAL A 122 6.23 20.87 -10.45
C VAL A 122 6.63 22.21 -11.07
N THR A 123 6.30 22.41 -12.34
CA THR A 123 6.52 23.69 -13.05
C THR A 123 5.19 24.32 -13.40
N ILE A 124 5.01 25.58 -13.00
CA ILE A 124 3.77 26.34 -13.13
C ILE A 124 3.97 27.41 -14.20
N TYR A 125 3.04 27.49 -15.16
CA TYR A 125 3.10 28.41 -16.29
C TYR A 125 1.95 29.41 -16.24
N TYR A 126 2.28 30.68 -16.47
CA TYR A 126 1.35 31.78 -16.60
C TYR A 126 1.33 32.34 -18.03
N THR A 127 0.18 32.87 -18.45
CA THR A 127 0.08 33.65 -19.70
C THR A 127 0.57 35.08 -19.51
N THR A 128 0.37 35.64 -18.32
CA THR A 128 0.80 36.98 -17.93
C THR A 128 1.64 36.86 -16.67
N ALA A 129 2.80 37.51 -16.66
CA ALA A 129 3.71 37.44 -15.52
C ALA A 129 3.01 37.91 -14.23
N PRO A 130 3.04 37.13 -13.14
CA PRO A 130 2.48 37.55 -11.87
C PRO A 130 3.08 38.85 -11.37
N VAL A 131 2.26 39.65 -10.68
CA VAL A 131 2.62 40.99 -10.18
C VAL A 131 3.86 40.92 -9.29
N PRO A 132 4.81 41.88 -9.40
CA PRO A 132 5.96 41.93 -8.52
C PRO A 132 5.56 41.95 -7.04
N GLY A 133 6.18 41.09 -6.24
CA GLY A 133 5.94 41.04 -4.80
C GLY A 133 6.87 40.05 -4.12
N SER A 134 6.96 40.13 -2.79
CA SER A 134 7.75 39.20 -1.98
C SER A 134 6.84 38.14 -1.38
N ASN A 135 7.14 36.85 -1.62
CA ASN A 135 6.35 35.73 -1.09
C ASN A 135 4.85 35.86 -1.38
N ASN A 136 4.49 36.51 -2.48
CA ASN A 136 3.11 36.81 -2.81
C ASN A 136 2.45 35.69 -3.63
N LEU A 137 3.23 34.73 -4.13
CA LEU A 137 2.73 33.57 -4.85
C LEU A 137 2.67 32.37 -3.92
N ILE A 138 1.49 32.08 -3.37
CA ILE A 138 1.28 30.98 -2.42
C ILE A 138 0.50 29.85 -3.10
N TYR A 139 0.96 28.61 -2.93
CA TYR A 139 0.32 27.43 -3.50
C TYR A 139 0.15 26.33 -2.46
N SER A 140 -0.96 25.61 -2.57
CA SER A 140 -1.12 24.26 -2.05
C SER A 140 -1.12 23.29 -3.23
N ILE A 141 -0.24 22.30 -3.19
CA ILE A 141 -0.04 21.35 -4.27
C ILE A 141 -0.32 19.95 -3.74
N GLU A 142 -1.20 19.24 -4.41
CA GLU A 142 -1.48 17.84 -4.15
C GLU A 142 -0.76 16.97 -5.19
N LEU A 143 0.03 16.02 -4.72
CA LEU A 143 0.73 15.02 -5.52
C LEU A 143 0.26 13.61 -5.12
N ARG A 144 -0.02 12.74 -6.10
CA ARG A 144 -0.33 11.31 -5.87
C ARG A 144 0.36 10.40 -6.90
#